data_AF-K2F7J4-F1
#
_entry.id   AF-K2F7J4-F1
#
_cell.length_a   1.000
_cell.length_b   1.000
_cell.length_c   1.000
_cell.angle_alpha   90.00
_cell.angle_beta   90.00
_cell.angle_gamma   90.00
#
_symmetry.space_group_name_H-M   'P 1'
#
loop_
_entity.id
_entity.type
_entity.pdbx_description
1 polymer ?
#
loop_
_entity_poly.entity_id
_entity_poly.type
_entity_poly.pdbx_seq_one_letter_code
_entity_poly.pdbx_strand_id
1 'polypeptide(L)'
;MATGGSGQVYQWTTNPTVVTGDGIAMAVRAGAKISDLEFVQFHPTAFKAKISPLFLLSERLRGEGARLVDKKGKRFVSELLPRDLVARAVFEKQKTSEVYLTMAHLDKKEIIKKLPNIYKRLKTYGYDLTTDRIPITPAAHYQCGGVVTDLNGKTSVKNLFAVGEVARTGVHGANRLASNSLLEAVVFGKRVGQYAKQHCIVIPSKEGIQTK
;
A
#
# COMPACT_ATOMS: atom_id res chain seq x y z
N MET A 1 -10.80 -3.59 15.41
CA MET A 1 -9.57 -2.92 14.95
C MET A 1 -9.64 -2.77 13.45
N ALA A 2 -9.42 -1.56 12.95
CA ALA A 2 -9.43 -1.23 11.52
C ALA A 2 -8.45 -0.06 11.26
N THR A 3 -7.24 -0.15 11.82
CA THR A 3 -6.27 0.95 11.93
C THR A 3 -5.34 1.10 10.72
N GLY A 4 -5.47 0.24 9.71
CA GLY A 4 -4.52 0.17 8.60
C GLY A 4 -3.24 -0.60 8.95
N GLY A 5 -2.24 -0.53 8.06
CA GLY A 5 -0.95 -1.20 8.22
C GLY A 5 0.08 -0.45 9.06
N SER A 6 1.37 -0.74 8.81
CA SER A 6 2.52 -0.18 9.53
C SER A 6 3.52 0.53 8.60
N GLY A 7 3.06 1.04 7.45
CA GLY A 7 3.94 1.57 6.41
C GLY A 7 4.90 2.69 6.82
N GLN A 8 4.65 3.41 7.92
CA GLN A 8 5.54 4.47 8.43
C GLN A 8 6.80 3.96 9.13
N VAL A 9 6.96 2.65 9.36
CA VAL A 9 8.24 2.09 9.87
C VAL A 9 9.36 2.11 8.83
N TYR A 10 9.03 2.36 7.56
CA TYR A 10 9.98 2.42 6.45
C TYR A 10 10.29 3.86 6.05
N GLN A 11 11.57 4.14 5.80
CA GLN A 11 12.05 5.44 5.33
C GLN A 11 11.32 5.91 4.07
N TRP A 12 11.07 5.01 3.13
CA TRP A 12 10.31 5.29 1.91
C TRP A 12 8.98 4.56 1.97
N THR A 13 7.91 5.34 2.04
CA THR A 13 6.54 4.82 2.12
C THR A 13 5.60 5.68 1.31
N THR A 14 4.55 5.03 0.80
CA THR A 14 3.44 5.69 0.10
C THR A 14 2.23 5.87 1.02
N ASN A 15 2.34 5.38 2.25
CA ASN A 15 1.27 5.38 3.23
C ASN A 15 1.13 6.75 3.89
N PRO A 16 -0.09 7.24 4.18
CA PRO A 16 -0.29 8.43 4.99
C PRO A 16 0.45 8.37 6.35
N THR A 17 0.69 9.53 6.96
CA THR A 17 1.43 9.66 8.23
C THR A 17 0.77 8.95 9.41
N VAL A 18 -0.52 8.63 9.31
CA VAL A 18 -1.28 7.91 10.34
C VAL A 18 -1.07 6.39 10.32
N VAL A 19 -0.45 5.83 9.28
CA VAL A 19 -0.27 4.37 9.11
C VAL A 19 0.98 3.90 9.87
N THR A 20 0.91 4.00 11.20
CA THR A 20 2.06 3.85 12.11
C THR A 20 2.19 2.46 12.74
N GLY A 21 1.23 1.55 12.51
CA GLY A 21 1.23 0.22 13.11
C GLY A 21 0.75 0.20 14.58
N ASP A 22 0.08 1.26 15.03
CA ASP A 22 -0.53 1.38 16.36
C ASP A 22 -1.45 0.19 16.70
N GLY A 23 -2.30 -0.23 15.75
CA GLY A 23 -3.17 -1.37 15.91
C GLY A 23 -2.43 -2.70 16.09
N ILE A 24 -1.38 -2.93 15.30
CA ILE A 24 -0.53 -4.12 15.49
C ILE A 24 0.09 -4.11 16.89
N ALA A 25 0.64 -2.97 17.30
CA ALA A 25 1.27 -2.82 18.61
C ALA A 25 0.28 -3.02 19.77
N MET A 26 -0.95 -2.49 19.65
CA MET A 26 -2.02 -2.72 20.64
C MET A 26 -2.42 -4.19 20.71
N ALA A 27 -2.58 -4.86 19.57
CA ALA A 27 -2.96 -6.26 19.50
C ALA A 27 -1.88 -7.16 20.14
N VAL A 28 -0.59 -6.91 19.87
CA VAL A 28 0.53 -7.61 20.52
C VAL A 28 0.48 -7.44 22.03
N ARG A 29 0.32 -6.20 22.53
CA ARG A 29 0.23 -5.94 23.98
C ARG A 29 -0.97 -6.60 24.65
N ALA A 30 -2.07 -6.80 23.91
CA ALA A 30 -3.25 -7.51 24.37
C ALA A 30 -3.12 -9.05 24.29
N GLY A 31 -1.99 -9.59 23.80
CA GLY A 31 -1.78 -11.03 23.64
C GLY A 31 -2.44 -11.64 22.41
N ALA A 32 -2.76 -10.84 21.39
CA ALA A 32 -3.29 -11.35 20.13
C ALA A 32 -2.21 -12.06 19.30
N LYS A 33 -2.59 -13.14 18.61
CA LYS A 33 -1.73 -13.81 17.64
C LYS A 33 -1.49 -12.92 16.43
N ILE A 34 -0.23 -12.78 16.04
CA ILE A 34 0.23 -12.03 14.87
C ILE A 34 0.96 -12.99 13.93
N SER A 35 0.86 -12.78 12.62
CA SER A 35 1.58 -13.56 11.61
C SER A 35 1.95 -12.69 10.43
N ASP A 36 2.93 -13.14 9.64
CA ASP A 36 3.16 -12.68 8.26
C ASP A 36 3.60 -11.22 8.14
N LEU A 37 4.12 -10.63 9.22
CA LEU A 37 4.58 -9.23 9.24
C LEU A 37 5.83 -9.02 8.36
N GLU A 38 6.55 -10.09 8.02
CA GLU A 38 7.63 -10.08 7.04
C GLU A 38 7.14 -9.82 5.61
N PHE A 39 5.85 -10.07 5.31
CA PHE A 39 5.27 -9.87 3.99
C PHE A 39 4.77 -8.43 3.82
N VAL A 40 5.73 -7.53 3.59
CA VAL A 40 5.48 -6.15 3.20
C VAL A 40 5.65 -5.99 1.69
N GLN A 41 4.58 -5.52 1.03
CA GLN A 41 4.63 -5.22 -0.39
C GLN A 41 5.23 -3.83 -0.61
N PHE A 42 6.30 -3.79 -1.39
CA PHE A 42 6.88 -2.56 -1.90
C PHE A 42 6.32 -2.24 -3.28
N HIS A 43 5.90 -1.00 -3.49
CA HIS A 43 5.55 -0.52 -4.81
C HIS A 43 6.82 -0.11 -5.57
N PRO A 44 7.04 -0.55 -6.82
CA PRO A 44 8.31 -0.36 -7.53
C PRO A 44 8.57 1.09 -7.96
N THR A 45 7.51 1.88 -8.17
CA THR A 45 7.57 3.19 -8.82
C THR A 45 6.97 4.28 -7.93
N ALA A 46 7.56 4.55 -6.76
CA ALA A 46 7.24 5.77 -6.02
C ALA A 46 8.10 6.93 -6.55
N PHE A 47 7.51 8.12 -6.70
CA PHE A 47 8.21 9.32 -7.14
C PHE A 47 9.25 9.72 -6.09
N LYS A 48 10.53 9.66 -6.46
CA LYS A 48 11.64 9.92 -5.54
C LYS A 48 11.84 11.43 -5.40
N ALA A 49 11.23 12.00 -4.37
CA ALA A 49 11.35 13.41 -4.01
C ALA A 49 11.53 13.56 -2.49
N LYS A 50 11.97 14.75 -2.04
CA LYS A 50 12.09 15.09 -0.61
C LYS A 50 10.72 15.40 0.02
N ILE A 51 9.80 14.43 -0.06
CA ILE A 51 8.44 14.52 0.49
C ILE A 51 8.13 13.25 1.30
N SER A 52 7.23 13.36 2.28
CA SER A 52 6.71 12.19 3.00
C SER A 52 5.19 12.35 3.20
N PRO A 53 4.36 11.38 2.80
CA PRO A 53 4.75 10.17 2.05
C PRO A 53 5.13 10.45 0.60
N LEU A 54 5.79 9.47 -0.03
CA LEU A 54 6.11 9.53 -1.43
C LEU A 54 4.85 9.43 -2.29
N PHE A 55 4.81 10.23 -3.34
CA PHE A 55 3.76 10.14 -4.35
C PHE A 55 3.88 8.83 -5.13
N LEU A 56 2.84 8.00 -5.09
CA LEU A 56 2.74 6.78 -5.85
C LEU A 56 2.53 7.05 -7.35
N LEU A 57 3.48 6.63 -8.20
CA LEU A 57 3.26 6.59 -9.65
C LEU A 57 2.56 5.26 -9.98
N SER A 58 1.26 5.33 -10.28
CA SER A 58 0.38 4.17 -10.47
C SER A 58 0.97 3.10 -11.39
N GLU A 59 0.74 1.82 -11.05
CA GLU A 59 1.01 0.66 -11.91
C GLU A 59 0.43 0.80 -13.32
N ARG A 60 -0.64 1.59 -13.49
CA ARG A 60 -1.19 1.91 -14.80
C ARG A 60 -0.13 2.48 -15.75
N LEU A 61 0.85 3.26 -15.27
CA LEU A 61 1.94 3.76 -16.11
C LEU A 61 2.70 2.65 -16.80
N ARG A 62 3.06 1.59 -16.06
CA ARG A 62 3.74 0.41 -16.61
C ARG A 62 2.84 -0.33 -17.61
N GLY A 63 1.56 -0.48 -17.29
CA GLY A 63 0.56 -1.07 -18.19
C GLY A 63 0.37 -0.29 -19.50
N GLU A 64 0.54 1.03 -19.47
CA GLU A 64 0.46 1.92 -20.64
C GLU A 64 1.81 2.06 -21.38
N GLY A 65 2.81 1.22 -21.03
CA GLY A 65 4.09 1.14 -21.75
C GLY A 65 5.23 1.97 -21.19
N ALA A 66 5.12 2.52 -19.97
CA ALA A 66 6.25 3.19 -19.34
C ALA A 66 7.46 2.25 -19.21
N ARG A 67 8.66 2.79 -19.44
CA ARG A 67 9.92 2.05 -19.34
C ARG A 67 10.68 2.44 -18.08
N LEU A 68 11.29 1.47 -17.42
CA LEU A 68 12.21 1.70 -16.31
C LEU A 68 13.65 1.67 -16.84
N VAL A 69 14.33 2.81 -16.70
CA VAL A 69 15.65 3.06 -17.28
C VAL A 69 16.64 3.55 -16.23
N ASP A 70 17.92 3.33 -16.48
CA ASP A 70 18.99 3.88 -15.66
C ASP A 70 19.40 5.30 -16.07
N LYS A 71 20.42 5.87 -15.43
CA LYS A 71 20.91 7.23 -15.74
C LYS A 71 21.34 7.40 -17.21
N LYS A 72 21.80 6.32 -17.85
CA LYS A 72 22.20 6.32 -19.27
C LYS A 72 20.99 6.12 -20.21
N GLY A 73 19.79 5.91 -19.67
CA GLY A 73 18.58 5.63 -20.45
C GLY A 73 18.44 4.18 -20.86
N LYS A 74 19.27 3.27 -20.31
CA LYS A 74 19.19 1.84 -20.66
C LYS A 74 18.07 1.17 -19.86
N ARG A 75 17.13 0.53 -20.56
CA ARG A 75 16.08 -0.31 -19.96
C ARG A 75 16.72 -1.54 -19.30
N PHE A 76 16.27 -1.91 -18.10
CA PHE A 76 16.89 -2.99 -17.32
C PHE A 76 15.93 -4.04 -16.75
N VAL A 77 14.61 -3.86 -16.91
CA VAL A 77 13.61 -4.80 -16.42
C VAL A 77 12.38 -4.81 -17.34
N SER A 78 11.64 -5.92 -17.36
CA SER A 78 10.30 -5.96 -17.96
C SER A 78 9.28 -5.45 -16.95
N GLU A 79 8.58 -4.38 -17.31
CA GLU A 79 7.71 -3.63 -16.40
C GLU A 79 6.39 -4.33 -16.09
N LEU A 80 6.05 -5.39 -16.84
CA LEU A 80 4.85 -6.21 -16.63
C LEU A 80 5.10 -7.43 -15.73
N LEU A 81 6.31 -7.58 -15.19
CA LEU A 81 6.59 -8.59 -14.16
C LEU A 81 5.79 -8.30 -12.86
N PRO A 82 5.60 -9.31 -12.00
CA PRO A 82 5.07 -9.13 -10.65
C PRO A 82 5.77 -8.00 -9.89
N ARG A 83 5.00 -7.27 -9.07
CA ARG A 83 5.46 -6.05 -8.38
C ARG A 83 6.72 -6.26 -7.57
N ASP A 84 6.82 -7.39 -6.88
CA ASP A 84 7.96 -7.77 -6.04
C ASP A 84 9.24 -7.95 -6.88
N LEU A 85 9.15 -8.55 -8.06
CA LEU A 85 10.29 -8.69 -8.98
C LEU A 85 10.72 -7.33 -9.54
N VAL A 86 9.76 -6.48 -9.95
CA VAL A 86 10.07 -5.14 -10.45
C VAL A 86 10.68 -4.28 -9.33
N ALA A 87 10.12 -4.32 -8.11
CA ALA A 87 10.63 -3.56 -6.97
C ALA A 87 12.04 -3.99 -6.59
N ARG A 88 12.31 -5.31 -6.59
CA ARG A 88 13.65 -5.86 -6.37
C ARG A 88 14.63 -5.42 -7.46
N ALA A 89 14.24 -5.48 -8.73
CA ALA A 89 15.08 -5.03 -9.84
C ALA A 89 15.43 -3.54 -9.73
N VAL A 90 14.46 -2.69 -9.35
CA VAL A 90 14.70 -1.26 -9.11
C VAL A 90 15.67 -1.08 -7.93
N PHE A 91 15.44 -1.77 -6.81
CA PHE A 91 16.31 -1.68 -5.63
C PHE A 91 17.76 -2.08 -5.95
N GLU A 92 17.95 -3.22 -6.63
CA GLU A 92 19.28 -3.70 -7.03
C GLU A 92 19.96 -2.72 -7.99
N LYS A 93 19.22 -2.17 -8.96
CA LYS A 93 19.76 -1.18 -9.89
C LYS A 93 20.17 0.12 -9.19
N GLN A 94 19.43 0.53 -8.15
CA GLN A 94 19.73 1.72 -7.35
C GLN A 94 21.06 1.66 -6.60
N LYS A 95 21.62 0.48 -6.37
CA LYS A 95 22.97 0.32 -5.79
C LYS A 95 24.10 0.83 -6.69
N THR A 96 23.86 0.92 -8.00
CA THR A 96 24.89 1.26 -9.00
C THR A 96 24.51 2.46 -9.89
N SER A 97 23.24 2.84 -9.94
CA SER A 97 22.75 3.94 -10.77
C SER A 97 21.43 4.50 -10.24
N GLU A 98 21.17 5.76 -10.50
CA GLU A 98 19.80 6.27 -10.42
C GLU A 98 18.88 5.56 -11.41
N VAL A 99 17.60 5.49 -11.04
CA VAL A 99 16.56 4.79 -11.77
C VAL A 99 15.40 5.75 -12.03
N TYR A 100 14.89 5.69 -13.25
CA TYR A 100 13.86 6.58 -13.76
C TYR A 100 12.74 5.79 -14.44
N LEU A 101 11.53 6.34 -14.37
CA LEU A 101 10.40 5.96 -15.21
C LEU A 101 10.32 6.96 -16.37
N THR A 102 10.16 6.48 -17.61
CA THR A 102 9.96 7.36 -18.76
C THR A 102 8.88 6.84 -19.72
N MET A 103 8.11 7.77 -20.27
CA MET A 103 7.13 7.53 -21.33
C MET A 103 7.46 8.32 -22.60
N ALA A 104 8.65 8.94 -22.69
CA ALA A 104 9.03 9.85 -23.79
C ALA A 104 9.08 9.21 -25.19
N HIS A 105 8.96 7.88 -25.26
CA HIS A 105 8.91 7.13 -26.51
C HIS A 105 7.48 6.88 -27.01
N LEU A 106 6.47 7.34 -26.28
CA LEU A 106 5.05 7.19 -26.60
C LEU A 106 4.47 8.54 -27.05
N ASP A 107 3.31 8.50 -27.71
CA ASP A 107 2.65 9.71 -28.18
C ASP A 107 2.21 10.62 -27.02
N LYS A 108 2.57 11.90 -27.11
CA LYS A 108 2.29 12.91 -26.07
C LYS A 108 0.78 13.09 -25.81
N LYS A 109 -0.04 13.11 -26.86
CA LYS A 109 -1.49 13.34 -26.72
C LYS A 109 -2.13 12.14 -26.02
N GLU A 110 -1.71 10.93 -26.36
CA GLU A 110 -2.18 9.70 -25.72
C GLU A 110 -1.80 9.62 -24.23
N ILE A 111 -0.57 9.99 -23.87
CA ILE A 111 -0.15 10.05 -22.45
C ILE A 111 -1.07 10.99 -21.66
N ILE A 112 -1.27 12.22 -22.15
CA ILE A 112 -2.08 13.23 -21.45
C ILE A 112 -3.55 12.79 -21.35
N LYS A 113 -4.09 12.21 -22.42
CA LYS A 113 -5.47 11.71 -22.47
C LYS A 113 -5.72 10.58 -21.49
N LYS A 114 -4.81 9.60 -21.41
CA LYS A 114 -4.98 8.41 -20.57
C LYS A 114 -4.61 8.63 -19.11
N LEU A 115 -3.67 9.53 -18.83
CA LEU A 115 -3.06 9.73 -17.51
C LEU A 115 -3.11 11.19 -17.02
N PRO A 116 -4.25 11.90 -17.15
CA PRO A 116 -4.32 13.34 -16.92
C PRO A 116 -3.96 13.74 -15.48
N ASN A 117 -4.37 12.94 -14.49
CA ASN A 117 -4.13 13.25 -13.08
C ASN A 117 -2.65 13.10 -12.69
N ILE A 118 -1.98 12.06 -13.20
CA ILE A 118 -0.55 11.86 -12.96
C ILE A 118 0.26 12.94 -13.68
N TYR A 119 -0.10 13.26 -14.92
CA TYR A 119 0.52 14.33 -15.70
C TYR A 119 0.46 15.67 -14.96
N LYS A 120 -0.75 16.10 -14.55
CA LYS A 120 -0.96 17.35 -13.81
C LYS A 120 -0.18 17.36 -12.49
N ARG A 121 -0.16 16.25 -11.75
CA ARG A 121 0.56 16.16 -10.48
C ARG A 121 2.08 16.22 -10.67
N LEU A 122 2.64 15.57 -11.69
CA LEU A 122 4.08 15.68 -11.97
C LEU A 122 4.49 17.09 -12.38
N LYS A 123 3.62 17.80 -13.11
CA LYS A 123 3.84 19.20 -13.46
C LYS A 123 4.00 20.11 -12.24
N THR A 124 3.30 19.86 -11.13
CA THR A 124 3.49 20.63 -9.89
C THR A 124 4.86 20.42 -9.24
N TYR A 125 5.58 19.36 -9.63
CA TYR A 125 6.97 19.09 -9.23
C TYR A 125 7.98 19.46 -10.32
N GLY A 126 7.55 20.16 -11.37
CA GLY A 126 8.42 20.59 -12.47
C GLY A 126 8.75 19.51 -13.50
N TYR A 127 8.03 18.38 -13.51
CA TYR A 127 8.26 17.30 -14.48
C TYR A 127 7.17 17.24 -15.55
N ASP A 128 7.58 17.07 -16.80
CA ASP A 128 6.74 16.70 -17.93
C ASP A 128 6.83 15.20 -18.21
N LEU A 129 5.80 14.43 -17.85
CA LEU A 129 5.75 12.98 -18.08
C LEU A 129 5.93 12.58 -19.57
N THR A 130 5.67 13.50 -20.50
CA THR A 130 5.72 13.22 -21.95
C THR A 130 7.12 13.34 -22.53
N THR A 131 8.07 13.95 -21.83
CA THR A 131 9.45 14.17 -22.29
C THR A 131 10.49 13.72 -21.28
N ASP A 132 10.18 13.82 -19.99
CA ASP A 132 11.18 13.72 -18.94
C ASP A 132 11.36 12.28 -18.44
N ARG A 133 12.49 12.07 -17.77
CA ARG A 133 12.77 10.88 -16.98
C ARG A 133 12.41 11.19 -15.53
N ILE A 134 11.38 10.52 -15.00
CA ILE A 134 10.86 10.76 -13.66
C ILE A 134 11.65 9.91 -12.66
N PRO A 135 12.33 10.50 -11.66
CA PRO A 135 13.09 9.72 -10.69
C PRO A 135 12.16 8.88 -9.82
N ILE A 136 12.51 7.60 -9.64
CA ILE A 136 11.69 6.66 -8.86
C ILE A 136 12.50 5.90 -7.83
N THR A 137 11.79 5.30 -6.87
CA THR A 137 12.35 4.36 -5.91
C THR A 137 11.27 3.39 -5.40
N PRO A 138 11.63 2.19 -4.90
CA PRO A 138 10.70 1.31 -4.23
C PRO A 138 10.26 1.92 -2.90
N ALA A 139 8.99 1.78 -2.55
CA ALA A 139 8.46 2.29 -1.28
C ALA A 139 7.48 1.31 -0.66
N ALA A 140 7.51 1.19 0.67
CA ALA A 140 6.53 0.41 1.41
C ALA A 140 5.12 0.89 1.10
N HIS A 141 4.22 -0.05 0.83
CA HIS A 141 2.90 0.27 0.28
C HIS A 141 1.76 -0.52 0.90
N TYR A 142 1.97 -1.79 1.27
CA TYR A 142 0.92 -2.59 1.89
C TYR A 142 1.51 -3.65 2.82
N GLN A 143 0.86 -3.87 3.97
CA GLN A 143 1.17 -4.97 4.89
C GLN A 143 0.23 -6.15 4.63
N CYS A 144 0.76 -7.30 4.20
CA CYS A 144 -0.06 -8.51 3.97
C CYS A 144 -0.38 -9.24 5.29
N GLY A 145 0.55 -9.21 6.24
CA GLY A 145 0.36 -9.76 7.58
C GLY A 145 -0.36 -8.83 8.54
N GLY A 146 -0.43 -9.25 9.80
CA GLY A 146 -1.13 -8.51 10.84
C GLY A 146 -1.74 -9.42 11.91
N VAL A 147 -2.81 -8.92 12.53
CA VAL A 147 -3.54 -9.65 13.57
C VAL A 147 -4.26 -10.84 12.96
N VAL A 148 -3.95 -12.05 13.39
CA VAL A 148 -4.57 -13.27 12.85
C VAL A 148 -6.05 -13.26 13.18
N THR A 149 -6.89 -13.43 12.16
CA THR A 149 -8.33 -13.56 12.33
C THR A 149 -8.89 -14.81 11.68
N ASP A 150 -10.03 -15.28 12.19
CA ASP A 150 -10.89 -16.18 11.42
C ASP A 150 -11.66 -15.42 10.31
N LEU A 151 -12.52 -16.15 9.57
CA LEU A 151 -13.31 -15.56 8.49
C LEU A 151 -14.36 -14.56 8.97
N ASN A 152 -14.66 -14.51 10.28
CA ASN A 152 -15.56 -13.55 10.91
C ASN A 152 -14.82 -12.38 11.58
N GLY A 153 -13.49 -12.27 11.35
CA GLY A 153 -12.64 -11.23 11.90
C GLY A 153 -12.33 -11.38 13.39
N LYS A 154 -12.64 -12.52 14.01
CA LYS A 154 -12.33 -12.76 15.42
C LYS A 154 -10.84 -12.99 15.57
N THR A 155 -10.24 -12.27 16.51
CA THR A 155 -8.84 -12.49 16.91
C THR A 155 -8.75 -13.58 17.98
N SER A 156 -7.53 -13.93 18.42
CA SER A 156 -7.34 -14.82 19.58
C SER A 156 -7.72 -14.18 20.92
N VAL A 157 -7.93 -12.85 20.96
CA VAL A 157 -8.37 -12.14 22.16
C VAL A 157 -9.90 -12.05 22.16
N LYS A 158 -10.51 -12.48 23.27
CA LYS A 158 -11.98 -12.48 23.42
C LYS A 158 -12.53 -11.06 23.21
N ASN A 159 -13.62 -10.97 22.45
CA ASN A 159 -14.29 -9.71 22.09
C ASN A 159 -13.45 -8.70 21.29
N LEU A 160 -12.28 -9.10 20.78
CA LEU A 160 -11.47 -8.28 19.89
C LEU A 160 -11.60 -8.79 18.45
N PHE A 161 -12.00 -7.90 17.56
CA PHE A 161 -12.11 -8.14 16.13
C PHE A 161 -11.06 -7.32 15.36
N ALA A 162 -10.59 -7.80 14.22
CA ALA A 162 -9.72 -7.06 13.31
C ALA A 162 -10.19 -7.21 11.85
N VAL A 163 -10.03 -6.15 11.05
CA VAL A 163 -10.46 -6.12 9.65
C VAL A 163 -9.64 -5.12 8.82
N GLY A 164 -9.51 -5.38 7.52
CA GLY A 164 -8.68 -4.59 6.62
C GLY A 164 -7.20 -4.87 6.83
N GLU A 165 -6.33 -3.92 6.47
CA GLU A 165 -4.87 -4.11 6.45
C GLU A 165 -4.23 -4.41 7.82
N VAL A 166 -4.90 -4.10 8.93
CA VAL A 166 -4.42 -4.51 10.26
C VAL A 166 -4.58 -6.00 10.51
N ALA A 167 -5.47 -6.68 9.76
CA ALA A 167 -5.79 -8.08 9.92
C ALA A 167 -5.01 -8.96 8.94
N ARG A 168 -4.64 -10.16 9.40
CA ARG A 168 -4.16 -11.26 8.58
C ARG A 168 -5.32 -12.25 8.40
N THR A 169 -6.08 -12.07 7.33
CA THR A 169 -7.21 -12.95 6.98
C THR A 169 -6.77 -14.21 6.23
N GLY A 170 -5.55 -14.19 5.65
CA GLY A 170 -5.02 -15.24 4.78
C GLY A 170 -5.22 -14.99 3.28
N VAL A 171 -6.05 -14.01 2.88
CA VAL A 171 -6.38 -13.77 1.46
C VAL A 171 -5.18 -13.33 0.61
N HIS A 172 -4.18 -12.68 1.22
CA HIS A 172 -3.00 -12.16 0.50
C HIS A 172 -1.81 -13.12 0.49
N GLY A 173 -1.78 -14.12 1.39
CA GLY A 173 -0.59 -14.95 1.60
C GLY A 173 0.69 -14.10 1.69
N ALA A 174 1.69 -14.47 0.88
CA ALA A 174 2.99 -13.77 0.83
C ALA A 174 3.00 -12.51 -0.05
N ASN A 175 1.98 -12.27 -0.89
CA ASN A 175 1.97 -11.14 -1.81
C ASN A 175 0.54 -10.76 -2.23
N ARG A 176 0.13 -9.52 -1.91
CA ARG A 176 -1.19 -9.01 -2.28
C ARG A 176 -1.30 -8.79 -3.80
N LEU A 177 -2.35 -9.35 -4.41
CA LEU A 177 -2.74 -8.99 -5.78
C LEU A 177 -3.29 -7.54 -5.86
N ALA A 178 -2.94 -6.81 -6.92
CA ALA A 178 -3.42 -5.45 -7.14
C ALA A 178 -4.95 -5.36 -7.00
N SER A 179 -5.44 -4.28 -6.40
CA SER A 179 -6.87 -3.98 -6.16
C SER A 179 -7.59 -4.85 -5.10
N ASN A 180 -6.97 -5.91 -4.56
CA ASN A 180 -7.63 -6.76 -3.57
C ASN A 180 -7.73 -6.18 -2.16
N SER A 181 -6.92 -5.17 -1.78
CA SER A 181 -6.98 -4.63 -0.41
C SER A 181 -8.29 -3.90 -0.11
N LEU A 182 -8.80 -3.11 -1.05
CA LEU A 182 -10.08 -2.42 -0.86
C LEU A 182 -11.22 -3.44 -0.84
N LEU A 183 -11.14 -4.46 -1.70
CA LEU A 183 -12.10 -5.55 -1.72
C LEU A 183 -12.13 -6.30 -0.38
N GLU A 184 -10.96 -6.65 0.16
CA GLU A 184 -10.85 -7.27 1.50
C GLU A 184 -11.51 -6.38 2.56
N ALA A 185 -11.14 -5.10 2.61
CA ALA A 185 -11.68 -4.15 3.60
C ALA A 185 -13.21 -4.05 3.55
N VAL A 186 -13.80 -3.99 2.35
CA VAL A 186 -15.26 -3.90 2.18
C VAL A 186 -15.96 -5.22 2.51
N VAL A 187 -15.45 -6.35 1.99
CA VAL A 187 -16.07 -7.67 2.17
C VAL A 187 -15.99 -8.11 3.62
N PHE A 188 -14.80 -8.10 4.21
CA PHE A 188 -14.64 -8.45 5.61
C PHE A 188 -15.25 -7.39 6.51
N GLY A 189 -15.19 -6.10 6.17
CA GLY A 189 -15.83 -5.02 6.96
C GLY A 189 -17.32 -5.29 7.17
N LYS A 190 -18.03 -5.60 6.07
CA LYS A 190 -19.45 -5.98 6.13
C LYS A 190 -19.67 -7.24 6.98
N ARG A 191 -18.90 -8.30 6.73
CA ARG A 191 -19.05 -9.59 7.42
C ARG A 191 -18.79 -9.46 8.93
N VAL A 192 -17.68 -8.82 9.30
CA VAL A 192 -17.28 -8.59 10.71
C VAL A 192 -18.33 -7.74 11.41
N GLY A 193 -18.82 -6.68 10.76
CA GLY A 193 -19.90 -5.85 11.31
C GLY A 193 -21.18 -6.63 11.59
N GLN A 194 -21.60 -7.49 10.65
CA GLN A 194 -22.77 -8.37 10.83
C GLN A 194 -22.57 -9.38 11.95
N TYR A 195 -21.40 -10.02 12.02
CA TYR A 195 -21.08 -10.99 13.05
C TYR A 195 -21.03 -10.34 14.44
N ALA A 196 -20.33 -9.21 14.56
CA ALA A 196 -20.22 -8.45 15.80
C ALA A 196 -21.59 -8.01 16.32
N LYS A 197 -22.50 -7.56 15.44
CA LYS A 197 -23.88 -7.21 15.81
C LYS A 197 -24.62 -8.36 16.50
N GLN A 198 -24.37 -9.60 16.09
CA GLN A 198 -25.06 -10.78 16.61
C GLN A 198 -24.40 -11.38 17.87
N HIS A 199 -23.11 -11.11 18.10
CA HIS A 199 -22.31 -11.83 19.10
C HIS A 199 -21.60 -10.93 20.12
N CYS A 200 -21.59 -9.61 19.93
CA CYS A 200 -21.09 -8.70 20.95
C CYS A 200 -22.10 -8.60 22.08
N ILE A 201 -21.59 -8.66 23.31
CA ILE A 201 -22.38 -8.37 24.50
C ILE A 201 -22.81 -6.90 24.41
N VAL A 202 -24.12 -6.65 24.38
CA VAL A 202 -24.64 -5.31 24.59
C VAL A 202 -24.32 -4.95 26.03
N ILE A 203 -23.31 -4.10 26.22
CA ILE A 203 -23.10 -3.45 27.51
C ILE A 203 -24.29 -2.50 27.67
N PRO A 204 -25.15 -2.66 28.67
CA PRO A 204 -26.23 -1.71 28.93
C PRO A 204 -25.59 -0.32 29.00
N SER A 205 -26.17 0.66 28.29
CA SER A 205 -25.74 2.05 28.47
C SER A 205 -25.79 2.35 29.96
N LYS A 206 -24.68 2.78 30.55
CA LYS A 206 -24.75 3.40 31.88
C LYS A 206 -25.66 4.62 31.70
N GLU A 207 -26.89 4.53 32.19
CA GLU A 207 -27.69 5.73 32.45
C GLU A 207 -26.80 6.68 33.25
N GLY A 208 -26.47 7.85 32.69
CA GLY A 208 -25.79 8.91 33.44
C GLY A 208 -24.41 9.39 32.99
N ILE A 209 -23.90 9.06 31.80
CA ILE A 209 -22.80 9.89 31.24
C ILE A 209 -23.41 11.15 30.61
N GLN A 210 -23.68 12.15 31.46
CA GLN A 210 -23.85 13.53 31.00
C GLN A 210 -22.50 13.99 30.43
N THR A 211 -22.39 14.07 29.11
CA THR A 211 -21.34 14.87 28.48
C THR A 211 -21.58 16.33 28.85
N LYS A 212 -20.64 16.93 29.60
CA LYS A 212 -20.57 18.38 29.76
C LYS A 212 -20.21 19.05 28.43
#